data_AF-A0AA36GQA1-F1
#
_entry.id   AF-A0AA36GQA1-F1
#
_cell.length_a   1.000
_cell.length_b   1.000
_cell.length_c   1.000
_cell.angle_alpha   90.00
_cell.angle_beta   90.00
_cell.angle_gamma   90.00
#
_symmetry.space_group_name_H-M   'P 1'
#
loop_
_entity.id
_entity.type
_entity.pdbx_description
1 polymer ?
#
loop_
_entity_poly.entity_id
_entity_poly.type
_entity_poly.pdbx_seq_one_letter_code
_entity_poly.pdbx_strand_id
1 'polypeptide(L)'
;MLDDTGKGPDVKMFSLNSELGNVKYVMSDKTGTLTQNCMRFRMCSVGGVKYANRKMRRDRIFSPKKLISHMNSNEMKNAAQIREFLTACAICHTASTDKNSNDSERPYYHATSPADQHLSTRHRATTFPAISSYSLLRCNRRLAVLKSDVDQAFADEHALLDMAADAGFVFKKRPPGKCVLSIVSGISKQ
;
A
#
# COMPACT_ATOMS: atom_id res chain seq x y z
N MET A 1 27.52 -3.80 17.16
CA MET A 1 26.85 -3.33 15.93
C MET A 1 26.78 -4.52 14.98
N LEU A 2 25.75 -5.35 15.15
CA LEU A 2 25.44 -6.46 14.26
C LEU A 2 24.16 -6.09 13.52
N ASP A 3 24.01 -6.54 12.29
CA ASP A 3 22.74 -6.46 11.58
C ASP A 3 21.70 -7.45 12.15
N ASP A 4 20.47 -7.42 11.63
CA ASP A 4 19.38 -8.32 12.04
C ASP A 4 19.70 -9.81 11.79
N THR A 5 20.74 -10.11 11.01
CA THR A 5 21.24 -11.48 10.76
C THR A 5 22.39 -11.86 11.70
N GLY A 6 22.75 -10.99 12.63
CA GLY A 6 23.87 -11.20 13.54
C GLY A 6 25.24 -11.00 12.89
N LYS A 7 25.31 -10.42 11.69
CA LYS A 7 26.54 -10.21 10.94
C LYS A 7 27.08 -8.79 11.17
N GLY A 8 28.39 -8.69 11.38
CA GLY A 8 29.09 -7.42 11.49
C GLY A 8 29.52 -6.87 10.12
N PRO A 9 30.00 -5.62 10.06
CA PRO A 9 30.60 -5.07 8.84
C PRO A 9 31.80 -5.92 8.41
N ASP A 10 31.83 -6.29 7.13
CA ASP A 10 32.89 -7.10 6.53
C ASP A 10 33.82 -6.20 5.70
N VAL A 11 35.11 -6.24 6.01
CA VAL A 11 36.12 -5.43 5.31
C VAL A 11 36.68 -6.22 4.15
N LYS A 12 36.29 -5.86 2.93
CA LYS A 12 36.75 -6.55 1.71
C LYS A 12 38.18 -6.19 1.32
N MET A 13 38.64 -4.97 1.61
CA MET A 13 39.94 -4.48 1.21
C MET A 13 40.58 -3.65 2.32
N PHE A 14 41.56 -4.22 3.01
CA PHE A 14 42.22 -3.59 4.16
C PHE A 14 43.14 -2.42 3.77
N SER A 15 43.66 -2.40 2.53
CA SER A 15 44.59 -1.36 2.06
C SER A 15 43.96 0.04 2.01
N LEU A 16 42.63 0.14 2.04
CA LEU A 16 41.90 1.42 1.99
C LEU A 16 41.63 2.01 3.38
N ASN A 17 42.01 1.33 4.47
CA ASN A 17 41.68 1.77 5.83
C ASN A 17 42.25 3.14 6.19
N SER A 18 43.44 3.49 5.67
CA SER A 18 44.04 4.82 5.84
C SER A 18 43.34 5.90 5.00
N GLU A 19 42.80 5.54 3.84
CA GLU A 19 42.07 6.45 2.95
C GLU A 19 40.68 6.81 3.49
N LEU A 20 40.05 5.92 4.26
CA LEU A 20 38.76 6.18 4.92
C LEU A 20 38.80 7.39 5.87
N GLY A 21 39.96 7.68 6.47
CA GLY A 21 40.16 8.88 7.31
C GLY A 21 40.20 10.20 6.53
N ASN A 22 40.40 10.14 5.21
CA ASN A 22 40.53 11.30 4.33
C ASN A 22 39.31 11.52 3.42
N VAL A 23 38.20 10.81 3.66
CA VAL A 23 36.98 10.94 2.85
C VAL A 23 36.36 12.32 3.04
N LYS A 24 36.25 13.10 1.95
CA LYS A 24 35.62 14.44 1.94
C LYS A 24 34.18 14.45 1.42
N TYR A 25 33.83 13.47 0.59
CA TYR A 25 32.54 13.39 -0.06
C TYR A 25 32.01 11.95 0.02
N VAL A 26 30.74 11.81 0.39
CA VAL A 26 30.04 10.52 0.37
C VAL A 26 28.98 10.59 -0.73
N MET A 27 29.14 9.75 -1.75
CA MET A 27 28.10 9.53 -2.74
C MET A 27 27.23 8.38 -2.26
N SER A 28 25.95 8.66 -2.00
CA SER A 28 24.99 7.64 -1.57
C SER A 28 23.94 7.45 -2.64
N ASP A 29 23.60 6.20 -2.92
CA ASP A 29 22.43 5.89 -3.72
C ASP A 29 21.15 6.08 -2.89
N LYS A 30 20.04 6.42 -3.54
CA LYS A 30 18.75 6.59 -2.88
C LYS A 30 18.14 5.23 -2.53
N THR A 31 18.00 4.36 -3.53
CA THR A 31 17.22 3.12 -3.41
C THR A 31 18.12 2.01 -2.83
N GLY A 32 17.67 1.33 -1.77
CA GLY A 32 18.45 0.25 -1.15
C GLY A 32 19.61 0.71 -0.25
N THR A 33 19.93 2.02 -0.23
CA THR A 33 20.91 2.61 0.71
C THR A 33 20.25 3.63 1.64
N LEU A 34 19.70 4.74 1.12
CA LEU A 34 19.03 5.74 1.96
C LEU A 34 17.59 5.33 2.35
N THR A 35 16.92 4.58 1.48
CA THR A 35 15.54 4.13 1.70
C THR A 35 15.43 2.63 1.67
N GLN A 36 14.70 2.07 2.66
CA GLN A 36 14.18 0.71 2.57
C GLN A 36 13.12 0.65 1.46
N ASN A 37 13.05 -0.48 0.79
CA ASN A 37 12.03 -0.74 -0.22
C ASN A 37 10.68 -1.12 0.41
N CYS A 38 10.20 -0.29 1.34
CA CYS A 38 8.95 -0.51 2.06
C CYS A 38 8.16 0.80 2.10
N MET A 39 7.03 0.82 1.39
CA MET A 39 6.10 1.94 1.42
C MET A 39 5.09 1.74 2.53
N ARG A 40 4.79 2.81 3.28
CA ARG A 40 3.83 2.78 4.40
C ARG A 40 2.94 4.00 4.34
N PHE A 41 1.64 3.80 4.53
CA PHE A 41 0.71 4.91 4.64
C PHE A 41 1.01 5.74 5.90
N ARG A 42 1.01 7.07 5.77
CA ARG A 42 1.41 8.00 6.86
C ARG A 42 0.31 8.96 7.28
N MET A 43 -0.38 9.54 6.32
CA MET A 43 -1.41 10.53 6.55
C MET A 43 -2.31 10.68 5.34
N CYS A 44 -3.53 11.15 5.56
CA CYS A 44 -4.42 11.63 4.51
C CYS A 44 -5.23 12.82 4.98
N SER A 45 -5.91 13.48 4.05
CA SER A 45 -6.89 14.51 4.32
C SER A 45 -8.20 14.12 3.66
N VAL A 46 -9.27 14.01 4.43
CA VAL A 46 -10.60 13.62 3.93
C VAL A 46 -11.65 14.58 4.48
N GLY A 47 -12.45 15.18 3.60
CA GLY A 47 -13.46 16.16 3.99
C GLY A 47 -12.88 17.37 4.74
N GLY A 48 -11.69 17.83 4.35
CA GLY A 48 -10.98 18.94 5.00
C GLY A 48 -10.29 18.59 6.33
N VAL A 49 -10.40 17.35 6.80
CA VAL A 49 -9.81 16.90 8.07
C VAL A 49 -8.54 16.10 7.81
N LYS A 50 -7.44 16.49 8.47
CA LYS A 50 -6.16 15.78 8.39
C LYS A 50 -6.10 14.62 9.38
N TYR A 51 -5.87 13.42 8.87
CA TYR A 51 -5.63 12.21 9.65
C TYR A 51 -4.14 11.87 9.60
N ALA A 52 -3.47 12.03 10.73
CA ALA A 52 -2.06 11.69 10.88
C ALA A 52 -1.78 11.23 12.32
N ASN A 53 -0.71 10.47 12.51
CA ASN A 53 -0.27 10.10 13.86
C ASN A 53 0.33 11.35 14.54
N ARG A 54 -0.18 11.72 15.73
CA ARG A 54 0.21 12.97 16.44
C ARG A 54 1.69 13.03 16.80
N LYS A 55 2.36 11.88 16.94
CA LYS A 55 3.80 11.81 17.21
C LYS A 55 4.50 11.52 15.90
N MET A 56 5.16 12.53 15.34
CA MET A 56 5.98 12.47 14.12
C MET A 56 7.29 11.69 14.34
N ARG A 57 7.24 10.55 15.05
CA ARG A 57 8.37 9.62 15.03
C ARG A 57 8.32 8.88 13.70
N ARG A 58 9.44 8.93 12.97
CA ARG A 58 9.61 8.35 11.63
C ARG A 58 9.21 6.87 11.56
N ASP A 59 9.13 6.16 12.69
CA ASP A 59 8.87 4.71 12.69
C ASP A 59 7.43 4.34 13.07
N ARG A 60 6.55 5.31 13.37
CA ARG A 60 5.16 4.99 13.73
C ARG A 60 4.31 4.69 12.51
N ILE A 61 3.68 3.52 12.55
CA ILE A 61 2.64 3.05 11.63
C ILE A 61 1.43 3.99 11.75
N PHE A 62 0.79 4.34 10.63
CA PHE A 62 -0.50 5.02 10.66
C PHE A 62 -1.55 4.10 11.27
N SER A 63 -2.39 4.66 12.15
CA SER A 63 -3.50 3.92 12.76
C SER A 63 -4.82 4.54 12.31
N PRO A 64 -5.72 3.80 11.63
CA PRO A 64 -6.98 4.35 11.15
C PRO A 64 -8.02 4.59 12.26
N LYS A 65 -7.70 4.34 13.53
CA LYS A 65 -8.63 4.51 14.68
C LYS A 65 -9.43 5.82 14.64
N LYS A 66 -8.76 6.97 14.45
CA LYS A 66 -9.44 8.27 14.37
C LYS A 66 -10.33 8.40 13.13
N LEU A 67 -9.89 7.84 12.01
CA LEU A 67 -10.65 7.83 10.76
C LEU A 67 -11.92 7.00 10.92
N ILE A 68 -11.82 5.82 11.55
CA ILE A 68 -12.96 4.94 11.88
C ILE A 68 -13.88 5.62 12.89
N SER A 69 -13.34 6.28 13.92
CA SER A 69 -14.14 7.04 14.88
C SER A 69 -14.96 8.12 14.20
N HIS A 70 -14.37 8.93 13.31
CA HIS A 70 -15.10 9.96 12.58
C HIS A 70 -16.09 9.40 11.54
N MET A 71 -15.83 8.20 11.02
CA MET A 71 -16.76 7.49 10.13
C MET A 71 -18.01 7.00 10.88
N ASN A 72 -17.84 6.54 12.12
CA ASN A 72 -18.93 5.98 12.95
C ASN A 72 -19.63 7.06 13.80
N SER A 73 -18.91 8.11 14.19
CA SER A 73 -19.47 9.24 14.92
C SER A 73 -20.23 10.15 13.97
N ASN A 74 -21.37 10.69 14.40
CA ASN A 74 -22.06 11.74 13.66
C ASN A 74 -21.55 13.15 13.99
N GLU A 75 -20.35 13.25 14.59
CA GLU A 75 -19.74 14.53 15.00
C GLU A 75 -19.36 15.39 13.79
N MET A 76 -19.02 14.76 12.66
CA MET A 76 -18.54 15.44 11.47
C MET A 76 -19.35 15.03 10.22
N LYS A 77 -19.63 15.98 9.34
CA LYS A 77 -20.33 15.75 8.06
C LYS A 77 -19.48 15.04 6.99
N ASN A 78 -18.35 14.43 7.37
CA ASN A 78 -17.39 13.81 6.45
C ASN A 78 -17.45 12.27 6.43
N ALA A 79 -18.34 11.63 7.21
CA ALA A 79 -18.46 10.17 7.26
C ALA A 79 -18.66 9.52 5.88
N ALA A 80 -19.51 10.12 5.02
CA ALA A 80 -19.72 9.65 3.65
C ALA A 80 -18.43 9.73 2.81
N GLN A 81 -17.69 10.84 2.91
CA GLN A 81 -16.42 11.05 2.20
C GLN A 81 -15.33 10.08 2.69
N ILE A 82 -15.31 9.74 3.98
CA ILE A 82 -14.40 8.75 4.54
C ILE A 82 -14.68 7.36 3.97
N ARG A 83 -15.95 6.95 3.90
CA ARG A 83 -16.33 5.66 3.30
C ARG A 83 -15.97 5.61 1.82
N GLU A 84 -16.22 6.68 1.07
CA GLU A 84 -15.85 6.78 -0.35
C GLU A 84 -14.33 6.69 -0.54
N PHE A 85 -13.56 7.41 0.28
CA PHE A 85 -12.10 7.37 0.29
C PHE A 85 -11.54 5.97 0.59
N LEU A 86 -12.03 5.31 1.64
CA LEU A 86 -11.59 3.97 2.02
C LEU A 86 -11.98 2.93 0.97
N THR A 87 -13.17 3.07 0.39
CA THR A 87 -13.62 2.22 -0.72
C THR A 87 -12.72 2.39 -1.93
N ALA A 88 -12.39 3.64 -2.31
CA ALA A 88 -11.47 3.94 -3.41
C ALA A 88 -10.08 3.33 -3.17
N CYS A 89 -9.52 3.48 -1.97
CA CYS A 89 -8.23 2.85 -1.62
C CYS A 89 -8.26 1.32 -1.75
N ALA A 90 -9.40 0.70 -1.44
CA ALA A 90 -9.57 -0.74 -1.51
C ALA A 90 -9.93 -1.31 -2.89
N ILE A 91 -10.28 -0.46 -3.88
CA ILE A 91 -10.65 -0.95 -5.23
C ILE A 91 -9.77 -0.41 -6.35
N CYS A 92 -9.18 0.79 -6.19
CA CYS A 92 -8.33 1.45 -7.18
C CYS A 92 -6.88 0.96 -7.11
N HIS A 93 -6.70 -0.35 -7.27
CA HIS A 93 -5.39 -1.01 -7.33
C HIS A 93 -5.46 -2.12 -8.37
N THR A 94 -4.32 -2.65 -8.81
CA THR A 94 -4.31 -3.82 -9.72
C THR A 94 -4.11 -5.15 -9.00
N ALA A 95 -3.68 -5.15 -7.73
CA ALA A 95 -3.37 -6.37 -6.98
C ALA A 95 -4.41 -7.51 -7.05
N SER A 96 -3.91 -8.74 -7.08
CA SER A 96 -4.66 -9.99 -7.04
C SER A 96 -4.49 -10.66 -5.67
N THR A 97 -5.47 -11.44 -5.24
CA THR A 97 -5.43 -12.23 -4.00
C THR A 97 -5.21 -13.70 -4.29
N ASP A 98 -4.50 -14.39 -3.38
CA ASP A 98 -4.30 -15.84 -3.52
C ASP A 98 -5.58 -16.64 -3.30
N LYS A 99 -5.82 -17.62 -4.17
CA LYS A 99 -7.03 -18.47 -4.19
C LYS A 99 -7.16 -19.38 -2.96
N ASN A 100 -6.10 -19.56 -2.17
CA ASN A 100 -6.09 -20.38 -0.95
C ASN A 100 -6.58 -19.62 0.30
N SER A 101 -6.95 -18.34 0.18
CA SER A 101 -7.37 -17.50 1.31
C SER A 101 -8.89 -17.35 1.44
N ASN A 102 -9.64 -18.44 1.24
CA ASN A 102 -11.11 -18.37 1.33
C ASN A 102 -11.64 -18.02 2.75
N ASP A 103 -10.78 -17.97 3.77
CA ASP A 103 -11.17 -17.65 5.15
C ASP A 103 -10.20 -16.69 5.88
N SER A 104 -9.24 -16.09 5.17
CA SER A 104 -8.30 -15.16 5.81
C SER A 104 -8.97 -13.81 6.04
N GLU A 105 -9.01 -13.33 7.29
CA GLU A 105 -9.44 -11.97 7.63
C GLU A 105 -8.65 -10.92 6.84
N ARG A 106 -7.37 -11.21 6.56
CA ARG A 106 -6.46 -10.41 5.74
C ARG A 106 -5.76 -11.26 4.67
N PRO A 107 -6.14 -11.16 3.38
CA PRO A 107 -5.50 -11.90 2.31
C PRO A 107 -4.14 -11.30 1.97
N TYR A 108 -3.20 -12.16 1.55
CA TYR A 108 -1.94 -11.69 0.97
C TYR A 108 -2.21 -11.19 -0.45
N TYR A 109 -1.75 -9.99 -0.73
CA TYR A 109 -1.87 -9.36 -2.04
C TYR A 109 -0.61 -9.65 -2.86
N HIS A 110 -0.78 -9.95 -4.14
CA HIS A 110 0.32 -10.05 -5.09
C HIS A 110 0.08 -9.04 -6.20
N ALA A 111 1.16 -8.49 -6.74
CA ALA A 111 1.06 -7.72 -7.97
C ALA A 111 0.75 -8.63 -9.16
N THR A 112 -0.03 -8.12 -10.11
CA THR A 112 -0.45 -8.91 -11.26
C THR A 112 0.69 -8.99 -12.28
N SER A 113 1.25 -10.18 -12.48
CA SER A 113 2.23 -10.40 -13.54
C SER A 113 1.59 -10.22 -14.93
N PRO A 114 2.30 -9.64 -15.92
CA PRO A 114 1.83 -9.58 -17.31
C PRO A 114 1.41 -10.95 -17.88
N ALA A 115 2.01 -12.05 -17.40
CA ALA A 115 1.67 -13.41 -17.82
C ALA A 115 0.27 -13.86 -17.35
N ASP A 116 -0.20 -13.40 -16.18
CA ASP A 116 -1.53 -13.73 -15.64
C ASP A 116 -2.67 -12.96 -16.35
N GLN A 117 -2.32 -11.90 -17.07
CA GLN A 117 -3.27 -11.16 -17.92
C GLN A 117 -3.61 -11.90 -19.22
N HIS A 118 -2.75 -12.86 -19.63
CA HIS A 118 -2.92 -13.57 -20.89
C HIS A 118 -4.05 -14.60 -20.88
N LEU A 119 -4.44 -15.09 -19.69
CA LEU A 119 -5.62 -15.95 -19.52
C LEU A 119 -6.91 -15.17 -19.21
N SER A 120 -6.82 -13.91 -18.76
CA SER A 120 -7.98 -13.21 -18.18
C SER A 120 -8.65 -12.19 -19.09
N THR A 121 -8.05 -11.68 -20.18
CA THR A 121 -8.81 -10.79 -21.08
C THR A 121 -8.18 -10.58 -22.46
N ARG A 122 -8.75 -11.22 -23.48
CA ARG A 122 -8.86 -10.68 -24.85
C ARG A 122 -9.99 -9.63 -24.95
N HIS A 123 -10.32 -8.95 -23.84
CA HIS A 123 -11.45 -8.04 -23.77
C HIS A 123 -10.98 -6.59 -23.74
N ARG A 124 -11.44 -5.86 -24.77
CA ARG A 124 -11.52 -4.40 -24.87
C ARG A 124 -11.57 -3.75 -23.49
N ALA A 125 -10.80 -2.68 -23.32
CA ALA A 125 -10.99 -1.69 -22.28
C ALA A 125 -12.45 -1.19 -22.33
N THR A 126 -13.33 -1.83 -21.57
CA THR A 126 -14.69 -1.36 -21.38
C THR A 126 -14.63 -0.24 -20.35
N THR A 127 -15.07 0.93 -20.78
CA THR A 127 -15.46 2.04 -19.95
C THR A 127 -16.50 1.53 -18.95
N PHE A 128 -16.20 1.58 -17.66
CA PHE A 128 -17.22 1.40 -16.62
C PHE A 128 -18.04 2.69 -16.53
N PRO A 129 -19.37 2.61 -16.31
CA PRO A 129 -20.14 3.80 -15.99
C PRO A 129 -19.59 4.37 -14.69
N ALA A 130 -19.14 5.62 -14.77
CA ALA A 130 -18.63 6.40 -13.68
C ALA A 130 -19.64 6.43 -12.54
N ILE A 131 -19.21 6.07 -11.33
CA ILE A 131 -19.75 6.74 -10.14
C ILE A 131 -19.27 8.19 -10.29
N SER A 132 -20.22 9.12 -10.29
CA SER A 132 -20.16 10.49 -10.82
C SER A 132 -19.02 11.43 -10.35
N SER A 133 -18.04 10.96 -9.57
CA SER A 133 -16.96 11.76 -8.98
C SER A 133 -15.54 11.31 -9.36
N TYR A 134 -15.34 10.12 -9.95
CA TYR A 134 -13.99 9.56 -10.16
C TYR A 134 -13.62 9.34 -11.62
N SER A 135 -13.58 10.43 -12.40
CA SER A 135 -13.02 10.43 -13.76
C SER A 135 -11.48 10.53 -13.80
N LEU A 136 -10.80 10.70 -12.66
CA LEU A 136 -9.35 10.98 -12.62
C LEU A 136 -8.45 9.87 -12.05
N LEU A 137 -8.96 8.73 -11.60
CA LEU A 137 -8.11 7.66 -11.02
C LEU A 137 -8.07 6.36 -11.85
N ARG A 138 -7.76 6.49 -13.15
CA ARG A 138 -7.06 5.41 -13.87
C ARG A 138 -5.58 5.76 -13.97
N CYS A 139 -4.83 5.57 -12.91
CA CYS A 139 -3.38 5.39 -13.03
C CYS A 139 -3.13 4.00 -13.63
N ASN A 140 -3.21 3.90 -14.96
CA ASN A 140 -2.74 2.72 -15.68
C ASN A 140 -1.21 2.66 -15.55
N ARG A 141 -0.68 1.92 -14.57
CA ARG A 141 0.74 1.56 -14.57
C ARG A 141 0.94 0.35 -15.49
N ARG A 142 1.25 0.64 -16.75
CA ARG A 142 1.73 -0.34 -17.74
C ARG A 142 3.25 -0.46 -17.59
N LEU A 143 3.72 -1.33 -16.70
CA LEU A 143 5.14 -1.68 -16.64
C LEU A 143 5.26 -3.20 -16.65
N ALA A 144 6.02 -3.73 -17.62
CA ALA A 144 6.47 -5.11 -17.59
C ALA A 144 7.58 -5.20 -16.55
N VAL A 145 7.39 -6.02 -15.51
CA VAL A 145 8.29 -6.08 -14.36
C VAL A 145 8.69 -7.53 -14.09
N LEU A 146 9.98 -7.75 -13.84
CA LEU A 146 10.58 -9.06 -13.57
C LEU A 146 10.09 -9.60 -12.21
N LYS A 147 10.04 -10.93 -12.05
CA LYS A 147 9.40 -11.61 -10.92
C LYS A 147 9.93 -11.23 -9.52
N SER A 148 11.18 -10.76 -9.40
CA SER A 148 11.76 -10.21 -8.15
C SER A 148 11.33 -8.77 -7.84
N ASP A 149 10.84 -8.05 -8.84
CA ASP A 149 10.47 -6.63 -8.80
C ASP A 149 8.93 -6.45 -8.75
N VAL A 150 8.18 -7.55 -8.85
CA VAL A 150 6.71 -7.58 -8.88
C VAL A 150 6.11 -6.99 -7.60
N ASP A 151 6.64 -7.36 -6.43
CA ASP A 151 6.19 -6.81 -5.14
C ASP A 151 6.54 -5.32 -4.96
N GLN A 152 7.52 -4.83 -5.73
CA GLN A 152 8.04 -3.47 -5.63
C GLN A 152 7.31 -2.48 -6.57
N ALA A 153 6.79 -2.95 -7.70
CA ALA A 153 6.15 -2.11 -8.71
C ALA A 153 4.88 -1.37 -8.23
N PHE A 154 4.29 -1.85 -7.13
CA PHE A 154 3.03 -1.38 -6.55
C PHE A 154 3.09 -1.21 -5.03
N ALA A 155 4.29 -1.01 -4.46
CA ALA A 155 4.46 -0.89 -3.01
C ALA A 155 3.57 0.22 -2.39
N ASP A 156 3.31 1.28 -3.15
CA ASP A 156 2.37 2.34 -2.78
C ASP A 156 0.90 1.89 -2.79
N GLU A 157 0.46 1.14 -3.81
CA GLU A 157 -0.88 0.53 -3.85
C GLU A 157 -1.07 -0.46 -2.70
N HIS A 158 -0.05 -1.27 -2.40
CA HIS A 158 -0.04 -2.17 -1.26
C HIS A 158 -0.19 -1.44 0.07
N ALA A 159 0.52 -0.33 0.24
CA ALA A 159 0.39 0.49 1.45
C ALA A 159 -1.02 1.09 1.62
N LEU A 160 -1.70 1.41 0.51
CA LEU A 160 -3.09 1.88 0.53
C LEU A 160 -4.07 0.75 0.84
N LEU A 161 -3.86 -0.43 0.25
CA LEU A 161 -4.63 -1.64 0.54
C LEU A 161 -4.52 -2.06 2.00
N ASP A 162 -3.31 -2.05 2.55
CA ASP A 162 -3.06 -2.36 3.95
C ASP A 162 -3.78 -1.37 4.89
N MET A 163 -3.73 -0.07 4.57
CA MET A 163 -4.45 0.94 5.34
C MET A 163 -5.96 0.75 5.28
N ALA A 164 -6.50 0.43 4.10
CA ALA A 164 -7.93 0.16 3.93
C ALA A 164 -8.37 -1.09 4.70
N ALA A 165 -7.56 -2.16 4.64
CA ALA A 165 -7.78 -3.39 5.41
C ALA A 165 -7.74 -3.13 6.92
N ASP A 166 -6.76 -2.36 7.42
CA ASP A 166 -6.69 -1.94 8.83
C ASP A 166 -7.91 -1.08 9.24
N ALA A 167 -8.57 -0.42 8.28
CA ALA A 167 -9.80 0.34 8.50
C ALA A 167 -11.09 -0.51 8.37
N GLY A 168 -10.97 -1.81 8.07
CA GLY A 168 -12.08 -2.74 7.90
C GLY A 168 -12.62 -2.85 6.47
N PHE A 169 -11.93 -2.27 5.48
CA PHE A 169 -12.28 -2.35 4.06
C PHE A 169 -11.33 -3.34 3.36
N VAL A 170 -11.69 -4.63 3.38
CA VAL A 170 -10.83 -5.70 2.90
C VAL A 170 -11.19 -6.10 1.47
N PHE A 171 -10.26 -5.94 0.54
CA PHE A 171 -10.41 -6.48 -0.82
C PHE A 171 -10.27 -8.00 -0.80
N LYS A 172 -11.28 -8.71 -1.34
CA LYS A 172 -11.30 -10.19 -1.36
C LYS A 172 -10.97 -10.76 -2.73
N LYS A 173 -11.65 -10.30 -3.78
CA LYS A 173 -11.47 -10.80 -5.15
C LYS A 173 -12.00 -9.84 -6.21
N ARG A 174 -11.50 -9.97 -7.43
CA ARG A 174 -11.98 -9.23 -8.61
C ARG A 174 -12.45 -10.20 -9.72
N PRO A 175 -13.73 -10.61 -9.70
CA PRO A 175 -14.36 -11.26 -10.85
C PRO A 175 -14.42 -10.33 -12.07
N PRO A 176 -14.60 -10.86 -13.30
CA PRO A 176 -14.79 -10.02 -14.47
C PRO A 176 -15.98 -9.07 -14.29
N GLY A 177 -15.73 -7.77 -14.42
CA GLY A 177 -16.75 -6.72 -14.31
C GLY A 177 -17.21 -6.37 -12.90
N LYS A 178 -16.66 -6.99 -11.83
CA LYS A 178 -17.05 -6.71 -10.44
C LYS A 178 -15.84 -6.73 -9.50
N CYS A 179 -15.88 -5.95 -8.44
CA CYS A 179 -14.94 -6.05 -7.32
C CYS A 179 -15.70 -6.47 -6.06
N VAL A 180 -15.15 -7.43 -5.31
CA VAL A 180 -15.74 -7.92 -4.06
C VAL A 180 -14.92 -7.36 -2.91
N LEU A 181 -15.58 -6.50 -2.15
CA LEU A 181 -15.06 -5.88 -0.93
C LEU A 181 -15.82 -6.44 0.27
N SER A 182 -15.10 -6.81 1.31
CA SER A 182 -15.66 -7.11 2.63
C SER A 182 -15.50 -5.86 3.50
N ILE A 183 -16.63 -5.27 3.92
CA ILE A 183 -16.65 -4.14 4.84
C ILE A 183 -17.02 -4.70 6.21
N VAL A 184 -16.05 -4.76 7.11
CA VAL A 184 -16.30 -5.14 8.51
C VAL A 184 -16.85 -3.90 9.22
N SER A 185 -18.16 -3.71 9.17
CA SER A 185 -18.88 -2.73 9.99
C SER A 185 -18.97 -3.25 11.42
N GLY A 186 -17.85 -3.24 12.14
CA GLY A 186 -17.73 -3.98 13.39
C GLY A 186 -16.56 -3.58 14.28
N ILE A 187 -16.48 -2.30 14.65
CA ILE A 187 -16.15 -1.99 16.05
C ILE A 187 -17.41 -1.36 16.65
N SER A 188 -18.42 -2.20 16.88
CA SER A 188 -19.55 -1.86 17.72
C SER A 188 -19.88 -3.04 18.65
N LYS A 189 -19.58 -2.82 19.93
CA LYS A 189 -20.13 -3.45 21.14
C LYS A 189 -19.85 -4.95 21.33
N GLN A 190 -18.85 -5.26 22.15
CA GLN A 190 -19.06 -5.62 23.57
C GLN A 190 -17.91 -5.05 24.40
#